data_AF-A0A927VDZ4-F1
#
_entry.id   AF-A0A927VDZ4-F1
#
_cell.length_a   1.000
_cell.length_b   1.000
_cell.length_c   1.000
_cell.angle_alpha   90.00
_cell.angle_beta   90.00
_cell.angle_gamma   90.00
#
_symmetry.space_group_name_H-M   'P 1'
#
loop_
_entity.id
_entity.type
_entity.pdbx_description
1 polymer ?
#
loop_
_entity_poly.entity_id
_entity_poly.type
_entity_poly.pdbx_seq_one_letter_code
_entity_poly.pdbx_strand_id
1 'polypeptide(L)'
;MTVLAAMLFLAVSVMLLVCLDGSLVYQAKARAGMAQTGLMEHLLANYNIPLAERYHLYFLDPRMNSQVLEERGRAYYDELFGHSSVSSLWKDPIWRIETEYLEAAPYGTMQEKEFQFFITQIEDCMKQDLTKDVFLKALNGAVQETENQSASLEEAVKKLDRNKPEESSSNSDDNTLTPSEVAEGEQAGSEVQKNNPLQKIRSILEHGLLAMVADESELSEQKISPSLLPFKNQKGNKITISMDILKNLDNVSEMLKSQGIHKLSESLSDQTMINLYIQKYFNHYGDSEVMDDTMLLYEVEYILGGQYSDKENLEYVVNKLILLRFALNATYAFSNEELGAQALSMAAVLTGITGTPEFMEAVRYLILAAVNLLESMRDVKDLLIGDKVPLVKSAADWRTSISGAVKGETGVRSKGLNYKEYSLLLLTLQTDKAAKCYRMQNLMQINLQKTQPEFQIRECRAGINIRSGVKVKPMFYLREYLFKDEQKSAY
;
A
#
# COMPACT_ATOMS: atom_id res chain seq x y z
N MET A 1 -36.22 -76.17 -26.28
CA MET A 1 -35.94 -74.84 -26.86
C MET A 1 -36.54 -73.68 -26.06
N THR A 2 -37.77 -73.78 -25.55
CA THR A 2 -38.44 -72.71 -24.80
C THR A 2 -37.81 -72.38 -23.44
N VAL A 3 -37.37 -73.38 -22.67
CA VAL A 3 -36.75 -73.16 -21.34
C VAL A 3 -35.38 -72.50 -21.43
N LEU A 4 -34.54 -72.94 -22.39
CA LEU A 4 -33.22 -72.34 -22.63
C LEU A 4 -33.36 -70.87 -23.10
N ALA A 5 -34.30 -70.61 -24.01
CA ALA A 5 -34.57 -69.26 -24.48
C ALA A 5 -35.09 -68.35 -23.36
N ALA A 6 -35.96 -68.87 -22.47
CA ALA A 6 -36.45 -68.14 -21.30
C ALA A 6 -35.32 -67.83 -20.29
N MET A 7 -34.43 -68.79 -20.02
CA MET A 7 -33.28 -68.57 -19.14
C MET A 7 -32.28 -67.56 -19.72
N LEU A 8 -32.00 -67.64 -21.03
CA LEU A 8 -31.14 -66.68 -21.71
C LEU A 8 -31.75 -65.27 -21.68
N PHE A 9 -33.05 -65.16 -21.94
CA PHE A 9 -33.77 -63.89 -21.87
C PHE A 9 -33.72 -63.29 -20.47
N LEU A 10 -33.90 -64.10 -19.42
CA LEU A 10 -33.79 -63.65 -18.03
C LEU A 10 -32.37 -63.18 -17.71
N ALA A 11 -31.35 -63.95 -18.10
CA ALA A 11 -29.95 -63.59 -17.85
C ALA A 11 -29.56 -62.27 -18.53
N VAL A 12 -29.94 -62.08 -19.80
CA VAL A 12 -29.71 -60.84 -20.54
C VAL A 12 -30.49 -59.67 -19.91
N SER A 13 -31.74 -59.90 -19.49
CA SER A 13 -32.55 -58.88 -18.82
C SER A 13 -31.93 -58.43 -17.50
N VAL A 14 -31.44 -59.37 -16.67
CA VAL A 14 -30.75 -59.04 -15.42
C VAL A 14 -29.45 -58.29 -15.69
N MET A 15 -28.66 -58.71 -16.68
CA MET A 15 -27.44 -58.01 -17.06
C MET A 15 -27.72 -56.56 -17.51
N LEU A 16 -28.76 -56.35 -18.32
CA LEU A 16 -29.18 -55.01 -18.74
C LEU A 16 -29.63 -54.16 -17.55
N LEU A 17 -30.38 -54.73 -16.60
CA LEU A 17 -30.80 -54.02 -15.38
C LEU A 17 -29.61 -53.64 -14.50
N VAL A 18 -28.61 -54.50 -14.36
CA VAL A 18 -27.37 -54.19 -13.62
C VAL A 18 -26.56 -53.11 -14.32
N CYS A 19 -26.40 -53.18 -15.65
CA CYS A 19 -25.74 -52.12 -16.41
C CYS A 19 -26.49 -50.79 -16.29
N LEU A 20 -27.82 -50.82 -16.30
CA LEU A 20 -28.65 -49.63 -16.14
C LEU A 20 -28.50 -49.05 -14.73
N ASP A 21 -28.60 -49.86 -13.67
CA ASP A 21 -28.39 -49.42 -12.28
C ASP A 21 -26.98 -48.86 -12.05
N GLY A 22 -25.95 -49.50 -12.61
CA GLY A 22 -24.57 -49.00 -12.58
C GLY A 22 -24.41 -47.65 -13.29
N SER A 23 -25.02 -47.49 -14.47
CA SER A 23 -25.03 -46.22 -15.20
C SER A 23 -25.76 -45.13 -14.43
N LEU A 24 -26.82 -45.49 -13.70
CA LEU A 24 -27.61 -44.55 -12.92
C LEU A 24 -26.82 -44.01 -11.73
N VAL A 25 -26.19 -44.90 -10.95
CA VAL A 25 -25.36 -44.54 -9.81
C VAL A 25 -24.18 -43.66 -10.26
N TYR A 26 -23.55 -43.99 -11.40
CA TYR A 26 -22.46 -43.21 -11.95
C TYR A 26 -22.91 -41.77 -12.31
N GLN A 27 -24.03 -41.63 -13.03
CA GLN A 27 -24.56 -40.32 -13.40
C GLN A 27 -25.07 -39.53 -12.19
N ALA A 28 -25.67 -40.19 -11.19
CA ALA A 28 -26.08 -39.55 -9.95
C ALA A 28 -24.87 -39.00 -9.18
N LYS A 29 -23.76 -39.76 -9.11
CA LYS A 29 -22.50 -39.30 -8.52
C LYS A 29 -21.92 -38.11 -9.30
N ALA A 30 -21.92 -38.16 -10.63
CA ALA A 30 -21.45 -37.06 -11.46
C ALA A 30 -22.30 -35.79 -11.25
N ARG A 31 -23.64 -35.93 -11.17
CA ARG A 31 -24.55 -34.82 -10.86
C ARG A 31 -24.34 -34.26 -9.46
N ALA A 32 -24.13 -35.10 -8.45
CA ALA A 32 -23.83 -34.64 -7.10
C ALA A 32 -22.51 -33.84 -7.07
N GLY A 33 -21.49 -34.28 -7.81
CA GLY A 33 -20.23 -33.53 -7.97
C GLY A 33 -20.43 -32.17 -8.62
N MET A 34 -21.16 -32.11 -9.74
CA MET A 34 -21.50 -30.84 -10.41
C MET A 34 -22.37 -29.93 -9.52
N ALA A 35 -23.32 -30.52 -8.79
CA ALA A 35 -24.17 -29.81 -7.83
C ALA A 35 -23.34 -29.14 -6.74
N GLN A 36 -22.32 -29.83 -6.21
CA GLN A 36 -21.46 -29.28 -5.17
C GLN A 36 -20.60 -28.12 -5.69
N THR A 37 -20.05 -28.22 -6.90
CA THR A 37 -19.32 -27.11 -7.53
C THR A 37 -20.24 -25.92 -7.78
N GLY A 38 -21.41 -26.14 -8.38
CA GLY A 38 -22.39 -25.08 -8.64
C GLY A 38 -22.93 -24.45 -7.35
N LEU A 39 -23.11 -25.24 -6.28
CA LEU A 39 -23.46 -24.73 -4.96
C LEU A 39 -22.37 -23.81 -4.42
N MET A 40 -21.10 -24.19 -4.55
CA MET A 40 -20.00 -23.34 -4.09
C MET A 40 -19.97 -22.00 -4.83
N GLU A 41 -20.12 -22.01 -6.16
CA GLU A 41 -20.22 -20.79 -6.96
C GLU A 41 -21.44 -19.94 -6.55
N HIS A 42 -22.60 -20.58 -6.38
CA HIS A 42 -23.83 -19.92 -5.95
C HIS A 42 -23.69 -19.24 -4.59
N LEU A 43 -23.06 -19.91 -3.62
CA LEU A 43 -22.87 -19.34 -2.29
C LEU A 43 -21.81 -18.23 -2.31
N LEU A 44 -20.69 -18.41 -3.02
CA LEU A 44 -19.63 -17.41 -3.15
C LEU A 44 -20.07 -16.15 -3.92
N ALA A 45 -21.10 -16.25 -4.77
CA ALA A 45 -21.71 -15.10 -5.42
C ALA A 45 -22.35 -14.10 -4.43
N ASN A 46 -22.53 -14.48 -3.16
CA ASN A 46 -23.04 -13.59 -2.10
C ASN A 46 -21.90 -12.79 -1.43
N TYR A 47 -21.00 -12.23 -2.25
CA TYR A 47 -19.98 -11.30 -1.78
C TYR A 47 -20.58 -9.94 -1.42
N ASN A 48 -19.85 -9.15 -0.63
CA ASN A 48 -20.29 -7.80 -0.30
C ASN A 48 -20.18 -6.88 -1.54
N ILE A 49 -21.32 -6.45 -2.07
CA ILE A 49 -21.39 -5.70 -3.34
C ILE A 49 -20.62 -4.37 -3.27
N PRO A 50 -20.79 -3.50 -2.24
CA PRO A 50 -20.02 -2.25 -2.17
C PRO A 50 -18.50 -2.45 -2.12
N LEU A 51 -18.03 -3.50 -1.44
CA LEU A 51 -16.62 -3.85 -1.40
C LEU A 51 -16.11 -4.29 -2.79
N ALA A 52 -16.90 -5.05 -3.54
CA ALA A 52 -16.54 -5.49 -4.88
C ALA A 52 -16.60 -4.36 -5.91
N GLU A 53 -17.62 -3.50 -5.88
CA GLU A 53 -17.77 -2.40 -6.83
C GLU A 53 -16.70 -1.32 -6.64
N ARG A 54 -16.38 -0.98 -5.38
CA ARG A 54 -15.43 0.10 -5.06
C ARG A 54 -13.98 -0.35 -5.06
N TYR A 55 -13.73 -1.55 -4.55
CA TYR A 55 -12.38 -2.04 -4.27
C TYR A 55 -12.02 -3.31 -5.06
N HIS A 56 -12.94 -3.87 -5.86
CA HIS A 56 -12.72 -5.11 -6.61
C HIS A 56 -12.29 -6.29 -5.73
N LEU A 57 -12.83 -6.36 -4.51
CA LEU A 57 -12.60 -7.46 -3.57
C LEU A 57 -13.88 -8.26 -3.37
N TYR A 58 -13.81 -9.56 -3.60
CA TYR A 58 -14.94 -10.49 -3.62
C TYR A 58 -14.97 -11.33 -2.34
N PHE A 59 -14.97 -10.66 -1.18
CA PHE A 59 -15.15 -11.34 0.09
C PHE A 59 -16.64 -11.53 0.39
N LEU A 60 -16.97 -12.69 0.96
CA LEU A 60 -18.31 -13.04 1.39
C LEU A 60 -18.86 -11.99 2.36
N ASP A 61 -20.12 -11.60 2.18
CA ASP A 61 -20.78 -10.63 3.03
C ASP A 61 -20.84 -11.12 4.49
N PRO A 62 -20.54 -10.27 5.49
CA PRO A 62 -20.61 -10.62 6.92
C PRO A 62 -21.92 -11.29 7.36
N ARG A 63 -23.04 -10.98 6.68
CA ARG A 63 -24.36 -11.54 6.99
C ARG A 63 -24.48 -13.03 6.63
N MET A 64 -23.57 -13.56 5.80
CA MET A 64 -23.56 -14.95 5.36
C MET A 64 -22.90 -15.86 6.41
N ASN A 65 -23.55 -15.99 7.56
CA ASN A 65 -23.14 -16.94 8.59
C ASN A 65 -23.46 -18.40 8.19
N SER A 66 -22.96 -19.37 8.95
CA SER A 66 -23.14 -20.79 8.64
C SER A 66 -24.60 -21.21 8.50
N GLN A 67 -25.50 -20.68 9.34
CA GLN A 67 -26.92 -21.00 9.27
C GLN A 67 -27.53 -20.54 7.94
N VAL A 68 -27.29 -19.29 7.54
CA VAL A 68 -27.80 -18.72 6.29
C VAL A 68 -27.21 -19.46 5.08
N LEU A 69 -25.93 -19.82 5.12
CA LEU A 69 -25.28 -20.58 4.07
C LEU A 69 -25.88 -21.98 3.91
N GLU A 70 -26.15 -22.67 5.02
CA GLU A 70 -26.80 -23.98 4.99
C GLU A 70 -28.25 -23.91 4.51
N GLU A 71 -29.02 -22.92 4.94
CA GLU A 71 -30.40 -22.71 4.49
C GLU A 71 -30.47 -22.48 2.98
N ARG A 72 -29.65 -21.57 2.46
CA ARG A 72 -29.56 -21.29 1.02
C ARG A 72 -29.04 -22.48 0.24
N GLY A 73 -28.04 -23.18 0.76
CA GLY A 73 -27.50 -24.34 0.09
C GLY A 73 -28.46 -25.52 0.04
N ARG A 74 -29.29 -25.70 1.09
CA ARG A 74 -30.39 -26.67 1.08
C ARG A 74 -31.42 -26.30 0.02
N ALA A 75 -31.84 -25.04 -0.05
CA ALA A 75 -32.76 -24.58 -1.09
C ALA A 75 -32.24 -24.81 -2.51
N TYR A 76 -30.95 -24.55 -2.75
CA TYR A 76 -30.29 -24.81 -4.05
C TYR A 76 -30.29 -26.31 -4.41
N TYR A 77 -29.97 -27.18 -3.45
CA TYR A 77 -30.04 -28.63 -3.65
C TYR A 77 -31.47 -29.13 -3.85
N ASP A 78 -32.44 -28.60 -3.12
CA ASP A 78 -33.86 -28.96 -3.27
C ASP A 78 -34.39 -28.55 -4.64
N GLU A 79 -33.98 -27.40 -5.19
CA GLU A 79 -34.33 -26.99 -6.56
C GLU A 79 -33.68 -27.93 -7.59
N LEU A 80 -32.39 -28.21 -7.44
CA LEU A 80 -31.62 -29.01 -8.40
C LEU A 80 -32.02 -30.49 -8.39
N PHE A 81 -32.32 -31.06 -7.23
CA PHE A 81 -32.71 -32.46 -7.07
C PHE A 81 -34.23 -32.68 -7.09
N GLY A 82 -35.03 -31.66 -6.75
CA GLY A 82 -36.49 -31.73 -6.66
C GLY A 82 -37.24 -31.60 -7.99
N HIS A 83 -36.59 -31.15 -9.06
CA HIS A 83 -37.23 -30.96 -10.37
C HIS A 83 -36.66 -31.87 -11.46
N SER A 84 -37.06 -33.15 -11.49
CA SER A 84 -36.88 -33.96 -12.71
C SER A 84 -37.83 -35.16 -12.84
N SER A 85 -39.16 -34.96 -12.80
CA SER A 85 -40.06 -35.99 -13.37
C SER A 85 -39.92 -35.95 -14.89
N VAL A 86 -39.45 -37.03 -15.50
CA VAL A 86 -39.12 -37.07 -16.94
C VAL A 86 -40.37 -37.28 -17.81
N SER A 87 -41.53 -37.64 -17.23
CA SER A 87 -42.82 -37.74 -17.95
C SER A 87 -44.00 -38.03 -17.01
N SER A 88 -45.23 -37.92 -17.52
CA SER A 88 -46.48 -38.32 -16.84
C SER A 88 -46.57 -39.81 -16.47
N LEU A 89 -45.68 -40.65 -16.99
CA LEU A 89 -45.62 -42.09 -16.71
C LEU A 89 -44.88 -42.43 -15.40
N TRP A 90 -44.02 -41.53 -14.92
CA TRP A 90 -43.17 -41.75 -13.75
C TRP A 90 -43.33 -40.56 -12.78
N LYS A 91 -43.99 -40.80 -11.64
CA LYS A 91 -44.18 -39.76 -10.60
C LYS A 91 -42.86 -39.37 -9.93
N ASP A 92 -41.87 -40.27 -9.90
CA ASP A 92 -40.58 -40.02 -9.28
C ASP A 92 -39.50 -39.67 -10.30
N PRO A 93 -38.54 -38.79 -9.95
CA PRO A 93 -37.40 -38.50 -10.79
C PRO A 93 -36.53 -39.74 -11.02
N ILE A 94 -35.98 -39.91 -12.22
CA ILE A 94 -35.11 -41.05 -12.59
C ILE A 94 -33.91 -41.21 -11.64
N TRP A 95 -33.43 -40.09 -11.10
CA TRP A 95 -32.17 -40.01 -10.37
C TRP A 95 -32.33 -40.15 -8.85
N ARG A 96 -33.56 -40.00 -8.32
CA ARG A 96 -33.94 -40.08 -6.89
C ARG A 96 -32.79 -39.72 -5.92
N ILE A 97 -32.26 -38.52 -6.09
CA ILE A 97 -31.19 -37.97 -5.26
C ILE A 97 -31.84 -37.23 -4.09
N GLU A 98 -31.43 -37.55 -2.87
CA GLU A 98 -31.88 -36.88 -1.65
C GLU A 98 -30.67 -36.32 -0.89
N THR A 99 -30.80 -35.11 -0.36
CA THR A 99 -29.78 -34.53 0.52
C THR A 99 -29.92 -35.15 1.91
N GLU A 100 -28.85 -35.80 2.39
CA GLU A 100 -28.79 -36.40 3.73
C GLU A 100 -28.40 -35.36 4.77
N TYR A 101 -27.37 -34.58 4.47
CA TYR A 101 -26.94 -33.43 5.27
C TYR A 101 -26.23 -32.42 4.38
N LEU A 102 -26.23 -31.17 4.84
CA LEU A 102 -25.43 -30.09 4.28
C LEU A 102 -24.94 -29.22 5.43
N GLU A 103 -23.63 -29.09 5.53
CA GLU A 103 -22.91 -28.22 6.45
C GLU A 103 -22.12 -27.23 5.60
N ALA A 104 -22.31 -25.94 5.83
CA ALA A 104 -21.60 -24.87 5.13
C ALA A 104 -21.11 -23.86 6.16
N ALA A 105 -19.80 -23.62 6.18
CA ALA A 105 -19.18 -22.69 7.11
C ALA A 105 -18.25 -21.72 6.37
N PRO A 106 -18.31 -20.42 6.67
CA PRO A 106 -17.39 -19.48 6.07
C PRO A 106 -15.96 -19.71 6.56
N TYR A 107 -14.98 -19.40 5.71
CA TYR A 107 -13.57 -19.69 5.92
C TYR A 107 -12.68 -18.52 5.49
N GLY A 108 -11.59 -18.30 6.22
CA GLY A 108 -10.52 -17.37 5.87
C GLY A 108 -10.89 -15.91 6.09
N THR A 109 -10.28 -15.25 7.06
CA THR A 109 -10.36 -13.79 7.23
C THR A 109 -9.33 -13.06 6.36
N MET A 110 -9.52 -11.75 6.12
CA MET A 110 -8.57 -10.94 5.34
C MET A 110 -7.18 -10.83 5.99
N GLN A 111 -7.05 -11.03 7.31
CA GLN A 111 -5.79 -10.89 8.05
C GLN A 111 -5.06 -12.22 8.26
N GLU A 112 -5.70 -13.34 7.93
CA GLU A 112 -5.09 -14.66 8.04
C GLU A 112 -3.86 -14.81 7.16
N LYS A 113 -2.88 -15.58 7.65
CA LYS A 113 -1.63 -15.94 6.94
C LYS A 113 -0.95 -14.71 6.32
N GLU A 114 -0.75 -13.66 7.11
CA GLU A 114 -0.13 -12.41 6.65
C GLU A 114 -0.83 -11.77 5.44
N PHE A 115 -2.17 -11.72 5.51
CA PHE A 115 -3.03 -11.13 4.47
C PHE A 115 -3.03 -11.89 3.14
N GLN A 116 -2.73 -13.20 3.14
CA GLN A 116 -2.62 -13.99 1.91
C GLN A 116 -3.84 -13.83 0.99
N PHE A 117 -5.05 -14.05 1.50
CA PHE A 117 -6.28 -13.96 0.70
C PHE A 117 -6.52 -12.56 0.14
N PHE A 118 -6.24 -11.53 0.93
CA PHE A 118 -6.42 -10.14 0.55
C PHE A 118 -5.41 -9.72 -0.53
N ILE A 119 -4.14 -10.08 -0.36
CA ILE A 119 -3.08 -9.79 -1.33
C ILE A 119 -3.32 -10.55 -2.63
N THR A 120 -3.72 -11.82 -2.59
CA THR A 120 -4.00 -12.59 -3.81
C THR A 120 -5.11 -11.96 -4.64
N GLN A 121 -6.20 -11.48 -4.03
CA GLN A 121 -7.25 -10.77 -4.79
C GLN A 121 -6.75 -9.43 -5.36
N ILE A 122 -5.92 -8.69 -4.62
CA ILE A 122 -5.27 -7.47 -5.15
C ILE A 122 -4.38 -7.82 -6.35
N GLU A 123 -3.56 -8.86 -6.25
CA GLU A 123 -2.71 -9.32 -7.34
C GLU A 123 -3.54 -9.72 -8.55
N ASP A 124 -4.61 -10.48 -8.37
CA ASP A 124 -5.53 -10.87 -9.43
C ASP A 124 -6.18 -9.66 -10.10
N CYS A 125 -6.60 -8.65 -9.32
CA CYS A 125 -7.13 -7.39 -9.82
C CYS A 125 -6.08 -6.60 -10.64
N MET A 126 -4.81 -6.64 -10.22
CA MET A 126 -3.74 -5.83 -10.84
C MET A 126 -2.95 -6.58 -11.91
N LYS A 127 -3.13 -7.90 -12.09
CA LYS A 127 -2.40 -8.75 -13.05
C LYS A 127 -2.48 -8.26 -14.50
N GLN A 128 -3.59 -7.63 -14.88
CA GLN A 128 -3.83 -7.12 -16.23
C GLN A 128 -3.47 -5.64 -16.38
N ASP A 129 -2.98 -4.99 -15.32
CA ASP A 129 -2.74 -3.56 -15.33
C ASP A 129 -1.40 -3.20 -16.01
N LEU A 130 -1.49 -2.66 -17.22
CA LEU A 130 -0.34 -2.18 -18.01
C LEU A 130 0.42 -1.02 -17.34
N THR A 131 -0.18 -0.34 -16.36
CA THR A 131 0.48 0.76 -15.62
C THR A 131 1.69 0.26 -14.83
N LYS A 132 1.71 -1.01 -14.43
CA LYS A 132 2.85 -1.62 -13.74
C LYS A 132 4.13 -1.52 -14.57
N ASP A 133 4.08 -1.94 -15.84
CA ASP A 133 5.27 -1.98 -16.69
C ASP A 133 5.77 -0.58 -17.02
N VAL A 134 4.84 0.36 -17.24
CA VAL A 134 5.15 1.77 -17.47
C VAL A 134 5.83 2.36 -16.24
N PHE A 135 5.27 2.14 -15.05
CA PHE A 135 5.83 2.64 -13.80
C PHE A 135 7.20 2.02 -13.50
N LEU A 136 7.34 0.70 -13.58
CA LEU A 136 8.61 0.03 -13.34
C LEU A 136 9.68 0.50 -14.33
N LYS A 137 9.32 0.72 -15.59
CA LYS A 137 10.26 1.27 -16.58
C LYS A 137 10.66 2.70 -16.27
N ALA A 138 9.71 3.56 -15.89
CA ALA A 138 9.98 4.95 -15.50
C ALA A 138 10.88 5.01 -14.27
N LEU A 139 10.58 4.20 -13.25
CA LEU A 139 11.34 4.15 -12.02
C LEU A 139 12.73 3.54 -12.22
N ASN A 140 12.86 2.44 -12.97
CA ASN A 140 14.16 1.87 -13.30
C ASN A 140 15.03 2.85 -14.10
N GLY A 141 14.43 3.58 -15.05
CA GLY A 141 15.15 4.63 -15.78
C GLY A 141 15.68 5.71 -14.84
N ALA A 142 14.87 6.17 -13.90
CA ALA A 142 15.30 7.17 -12.93
C ALA A 142 16.29 6.62 -11.89
N VAL A 143 16.14 5.38 -11.44
CA VAL A 143 17.09 4.67 -10.56
C VAL A 143 18.45 4.59 -11.24
N GLN A 144 18.51 4.17 -12.51
CA GLN A 144 19.74 4.11 -13.30
C GLN A 144 20.39 5.49 -13.48
N GLU A 145 19.59 6.53 -13.78
CA GLU A 145 20.08 7.92 -13.82
C GLU A 145 20.70 8.35 -12.48
N THR A 146 20.14 7.87 -11.36
CA THR A 146 20.65 8.22 -10.03
C THR A 146 21.87 7.38 -9.63
N GLU A 147 21.96 6.11 -10.00
CA GLU A 147 23.15 5.26 -9.81
C GLU A 147 24.36 5.80 -10.57
N ASN A 148 24.15 6.29 -11.80
CA ASN A 148 25.21 6.92 -12.59
C ASN A 148 25.75 8.20 -11.94
N GLN A 149 24.93 8.90 -11.15
CA GLN A 149 25.33 10.11 -10.43
C GLN A 149 25.75 9.83 -8.97
N SER A 150 25.40 8.67 -8.40
CA SER A 150 25.78 8.29 -7.03
C SER A 150 27.26 7.95 -6.85
N ALA A 151 27.97 7.60 -7.93
CA ALA A 151 29.43 7.49 -7.90
C ALA A 151 30.12 8.83 -7.55
N SER A 152 29.57 9.95 -8.06
CA SER A 152 30.08 11.30 -7.75
C SER A 152 29.76 11.73 -6.31
N LEU A 153 28.64 11.26 -5.76
CA LEU A 153 28.23 11.48 -4.36
C LEU A 153 29.14 10.74 -3.37
N GLU A 154 29.45 9.47 -3.61
CA GLU A 154 30.33 8.71 -2.72
C GLU A 154 31.72 9.34 -2.66
N GLU A 155 32.18 9.92 -3.77
CA GLU A 155 33.44 10.65 -3.82
C GLU A 155 33.38 11.99 -3.07
N ALA A 156 32.27 12.74 -3.17
CA ALA A 156 32.05 13.99 -2.45
C ALA A 156 31.91 13.77 -0.92
N VAL A 157 31.17 12.73 -0.51
CA VAL A 157 31.02 12.34 0.91
C VAL A 157 32.34 11.81 1.49
N LYS A 158 33.14 11.05 0.72
CA LYS A 158 34.49 10.65 1.16
C LYS A 158 35.44 11.84 1.34
N LYS A 159 35.32 12.89 0.53
CA LYS A 159 36.11 14.13 0.68
C LYS A 159 35.70 14.91 1.92
N LEU A 160 34.42 14.85 2.30
CA LEU A 160 33.86 15.38 3.55
C LEU A 160 34.37 14.63 4.80
N ASP A 161 34.34 13.30 4.79
CA ASP A 161 34.79 12.47 5.93
C ASP A 161 36.32 12.57 6.17
N ARG A 162 37.11 12.82 5.10
CA ARG A 162 38.57 13.01 5.18
C ARG A 162 39.00 14.32 5.85
N ASN A 163 38.10 15.29 6.01
CA ASN A 163 38.36 16.56 6.67
C ASN A 163 37.84 16.62 8.12
N LYS A 164 37.50 15.48 8.73
CA LYS A 164 37.30 15.43 10.19
C LYS A 164 38.61 15.86 10.88
N PRO A 165 38.60 16.89 11.74
CA PRO A 165 39.74 17.13 12.61
C PRO A 165 39.91 15.89 13.50
N GLU A 166 41.09 15.28 13.47
CA GLU A 166 41.48 14.35 14.52
C GLU A 166 41.44 15.14 15.84
N GLU A 167 40.46 14.83 16.69
CA GLU A 167 40.47 15.28 18.08
C GLU A 167 41.71 14.70 18.75
N SER A 168 42.78 15.49 18.79
CA SER A 168 43.90 15.23 19.69
C SER A 168 43.40 15.43 21.11
N SER A 169 43.13 14.31 21.76
CA SER A 169 42.92 14.17 23.19
C SER A 169 43.95 14.98 23.99
N SER A 170 43.50 15.98 24.74
CA SER A 170 44.09 16.29 26.03
C SER A 170 43.02 16.82 26.99
N ASN A 171 42.77 16.01 28.02
CA ASN A 171 41.96 16.36 29.18
C ASN A 171 42.56 17.57 29.92
N SER A 172 41.73 18.50 30.36
CA SER A 172 41.58 18.84 31.79
C SER A 172 40.54 19.94 31.99
N ASP A 173 39.59 19.61 32.86
CA ASP A 173 39.05 20.42 33.96
C ASP A 173 38.28 21.70 33.64
N ASP A 174 36.97 21.56 33.87
CA ASP A 174 36.14 22.41 34.72
C ASP A 174 36.65 23.84 34.95
N ASN A 175 36.04 24.80 34.23
CA ASN A 175 35.49 25.95 34.92
C ASN A 175 34.38 26.60 34.10
N THR A 176 33.30 26.82 34.82
CA THR A 176 32.21 27.76 34.59
C THR A 176 32.72 29.06 33.97
N LEU A 177 32.00 29.63 33.00
CA LEU A 177 31.75 31.08 32.92
C LEU A 177 30.67 31.42 31.88
N THR A 178 29.84 32.35 32.32
CA THR A 178 28.65 32.97 31.74
C THR A 178 28.92 33.82 30.49
N PRO A 179 27.86 34.21 29.74
CA PRO A 179 27.99 34.89 28.46
C PRO A 179 28.35 36.36 28.66
N SER A 180 29.45 36.81 28.05
CA SER A 180 29.81 38.23 28.02
C SER A 180 30.19 38.68 26.61
N GLU A 181 29.38 39.65 26.16
CA GLU A 181 29.77 40.87 25.47
C GLU A 181 30.22 40.77 24.01
N VAL A 182 29.20 40.99 23.18
CA VAL A 182 29.26 41.64 21.87
C VAL A 182 30.22 42.84 21.93
N ALA A 183 31.39 42.72 21.31
CA ALA A 183 32.18 43.87 20.91
C ALA A 183 31.63 44.36 19.57
N GLU A 184 30.94 45.50 19.62
CA GLU A 184 30.51 46.28 18.47
C GLU A 184 31.72 46.70 17.62
N GLY A 185 31.74 46.19 16.39
CA GLY A 185 32.57 46.68 15.30
C GLY A 185 31.69 46.89 14.07
N GLU A 186 30.87 47.94 14.09
CA GLU A 186 30.33 48.60 12.90
C GLU A 186 31.49 49.16 12.06
N GLN A 187 31.56 49.14 10.73
CA GLN A 187 30.54 49.04 9.69
C GLN A 187 31.24 48.69 8.36
N ALA A 188 30.77 47.65 7.67
CA ALA A 188 30.79 47.56 6.21
C ALA A 188 29.65 46.62 5.76
N GLY A 189 28.52 47.21 5.37
CA GLY A 189 27.59 46.57 4.42
C GLY A 189 26.43 45.76 5.02
N SER A 190 25.54 46.44 5.72
CA SER A 190 24.28 45.99 6.33
C SER A 190 23.22 45.36 5.40
N GLU A 191 23.52 45.11 4.11
CA GLU A 191 22.62 44.40 3.18
C GLU A 191 22.82 42.87 3.21
N VAL A 192 24.00 42.37 3.58
CA VAL A 192 24.28 40.92 3.57
C VAL A 192 23.63 40.19 4.74
N GLN A 193 23.43 40.86 5.88
CA GLN A 193 22.78 40.28 7.06
C GLN A 193 21.27 40.04 6.91
N LYS A 194 20.56 40.79 6.06
CA LYS A 194 19.10 40.64 5.88
C LYS A 194 18.69 39.39 5.09
N ASN A 195 19.60 38.76 4.34
CA ASN A 195 19.31 37.63 3.45
C ASN A 195 20.12 36.36 3.80
N ASN A 196 20.35 36.10 5.09
CA ASN A 196 21.05 34.89 5.53
C ASN A 196 20.12 33.66 5.41
N PRO A 197 20.47 32.64 4.59
CA PRO A 197 19.64 31.44 4.42
C PRO A 197 19.39 30.67 5.72
N LEU A 198 20.30 30.73 6.70
CA LEU A 198 20.16 30.06 7.99
C LEU A 198 19.05 30.70 8.86
N GLN A 199 18.92 32.03 8.83
CA GLN A 199 17.87 32.73 9.55
C GLN A 199 16.49 32.46 8.94
N LYS A 200 16.41 32.46 7.61
CA LYS A 200 15.18 32.12 6.88
C LYS A 200 14.69 30.72 7.25
N ILE A 201 15.59 29.74 7.31
CA ILE A 201 15.22 28.37 7.69
C ILE A 201 14.82 28.26 9.15
N ARG A 202 15.50 28.98 10.05
CA ARG A 202 15.09 28.98 11.45
C ARG A 202 13.64 29.44 11.62
N SER A 203 13.26 30.53 10.97
CA SER A 203 11.86 31.00 10.98
C SER A 203 10.88 29.99 10.36
N ILE A 204 11.30 29.29 9.29
CA ILE A 204 10.52 28.26 8.62
C ILE A 204 10.28 27.04 9.53
N LEU A 205 11.32 26.56 10.20
CA LEU A 205 11.24 25.40 11.08
C LEU A 205 10.42 25.69 12.34
N GLU A 206 10.36 26.96 12.77
CA GLU A 206 9.53 27.41 13.89
C GLU A 206 8.03 27.43 13.54
N HIS A 207 7.67 27.75 12.30
CA HIS A 207 6.26 27.82 11.84
C HIS A 207 5.70 26.51 11.27
N GLY A 208 6.54 25.48 11.11
CA GLY A 208 6.16 24.19 10.52
C GLY A 208 6.27 24.17 8.99
N LEU A 209 6.67 23.02 8.44
CA LEU A 209 7.00 22.90 7.02
C LEU A 209 5.77 22.91 6.10
N LEU A 210 4.63 22.41 6.56
CA LEU A 210 3.39 22.36 5.77
C LEU A 210 2.92 23.77 5.39
N ALA A 211 2.89 24.70 6.34
CA ALA A 211 2.47 26.10 6.15
C ALA A 211 3.29 26.85 5.08
N MET A 212 4.49 26.36 4.75
CA MET A 212 5.36 26.99 3.76
C MET A 212 5.12 26.47 2.34
N VAL A 213 4.60 25.25 2.21
CA VAL A 213 4.43 24.58 0.91
C VAL A 213 2.99 24.50 0.46
N ALA A 214 2.03 24.61 1.39
CA ALA A 214 0.60 24.59 1.13
C ALA A 214 -0.10 25.77 1.81
N ASP A 215 -1.22 26.23 1.23
CA ASP A 215 -2.14 27.12 1.92
C ASP A 215 -3.03 26.29 2.85
N GLU A 216 -2.86 26.45 4.16
CA GLU A 216 -3.61 25.66 5.14
C GLU A 216 -5.13 25.94 5.11
N SER A 217 -5.56 27.07 4.55
CA SER A 217 -6.99 27.41 4.46
C SER A 217 -7.74 26.61 3.39
N GLU A 218 -7.02 26.05 2.42
CA GLU A 218 -7.58 25.23 1.34
C GLU A 218 -7.58 23.73 1.67
N LEU A 219 -7.01 23.34 2.82
CA LEU A 219 -6.86 21.94 3.19
C LEU A 219 -8.14 21.35 3.82
N SER A 220 -8.35 20.06 3.58
CA SER A 220 -9.40 19.28 4.23
C SER A 220 -9.21 19.18 5.74
N GLU A 221 -10.28 19.45 6.47
CA GLU A 221 -10.39 19.29 7.93
C GLU A 221 -11.05 17.96 8.34
N GLN A 222 -11.24 17.00 7.43
CA GLN A 222 -11.85 15.71 7.76
C GLN A 222 -11.01 14.91 8.76
N LYS A 223 -11.68 14.21 9.68
CA LYS A 223 -11.07 13.47 10.79
C LYS A 223 -11.76 12.15 11.05
N ILE A 224 -10.98 11.13 11.35
CA ILE A 224 -11.43 9.81 11.79
C ILE A 224 -11.53 9.79 13.31
N SER A 225 -12.65 9.29 13.82
CA SER A 225 -12.77 8.91 15.23
C SER A 225 -12.12 7.54 15.46
N PRO A 226 -11.13 7.40 16.35
CA PRO A 226 -10.39 6.14 16.54
C PRO A 226 -11.27 4.93 16.91
N SER A 227 -12.44 5.17 17.51
CA SER A 227 -13.42 4.13 17.86
C SER A 227 -14.07 3.44 16.65
N LEU A 228 -14.03 4.06 15.46
CA LEU A 228 -14.59 3.50 14.24
C LEU A 228 -13.62 2.53 13.54
N LEU A 229 -12.34 2.56 13.93
CA LEU A 229 -11.32 1.79 13.26
C LEU A 229 -11.38 0.33 13.70
N PRO A 230 -11.49 -0.63 12.75
CA PRO A 230 -11.45 -2.02 13.09
C PRO A 230 -10.09 -2.41 13.66
N PHE A 231 -8.98 -1.86 13.14
CA PHE A 231 -7.62 -2.22 13.55
C PHE A 231 -6.93 -1.06 14.26
N LYS A 232 -6.07 -1.39 15.24
CA LYS A 232 -5.23 -0.40 15.92
C LYS A 232 -4.40 0.31 14.86
N ASN A 233 -4.54 1.64 14.83
CA ASN A 233 -3.80 2.45 13.90
C ASN A 233 -2.31 2.48 14.30
N GLN A 234 -1.46 1.87 13.48
CA GLN A 234 -0.01 1.95 13.65
C GLN A 234 0.42 3.31 13.08
N LYS A 235 0.48 4.36 13.89
CA LYS A 235 0.88 5.69 13.43
C LYS A 235 2.30 5.65 12.86
N GLY A 236 2.51 6.27 11.71
CA GLY A 236 3.87 6.51 11.21
C GLY A 236 4.63 7.38 12.19
N ASN A 237 5.92 7.08 12.42
CA ASN A 237 6.78 7.91 13.27
C ASN A 237 6.81 9.35 12.74
N LYS A 238 6.32 10.31 13.53
CA LYS A 238 6.38 11.73 13.15
C LYS A 238 7.85 12.11 12.95
N ILE A 239 8.17 12.59 11.75
CA ILE A 239 9.52 13.11 11.46
C ILE A 239 9.48 14.60 11.73
N THR A 240 10.30 15.03 12.69
CA THR A 240 10.58 16.44 12.94
C THR A 240 11.89 16.78 12.26
N ILE A 241 11.84 17.56 11.19
CA ILE A 241 13.05 18.12 10.59
C ILE A 241 13.49 19.27 11.50
N SER A 242 14.63 19.14 12.15
CA SER A 242 15.22 20.18 13.01
C SER A 242 16.56 20.65 12.45
N MET A 243 17.03 21.81 12.91
CA MET A 243 18.38 22.29 12.57
C MET A 243 19.47 21.30 12.97
N ASP A 244 19.24 20.44 13.97
CA ASP A 244 20.25 19.46 14.42
C ASP A 244 20.42 18.29 13.43
N ILE A 245 19.41 17.99 12.61
CA ILE A 245 19.53 17.04 11.49
C ILE A 245 20.38 17.65 10.35
N LEU A 246 20.29 18.96 10.13
CA LEU A 246 21.15 19.67 9.16
C LEU A 246 22.59 19.81 9.66
N LYS A 247 22.81 19.86 10.99
CA LYS A 247 24.14 19.87 11.62
C LYS A 247 24.83 18.50 11.56
N ASN A 248 24.07 17.42 11.68
CA ASN A 248 24.57 16.06 11.51
C ASN A 248 24.38 15.58 10.06
N LEU A 249 25.20 16.11 9.14
CA LEU A 249 25.26 15.61 7.75
C LEU A 249 25.54 14.09 7.68
N ASP A 250 26.13 13.51 8.71
CA ASP A 250 26.33 12.06 8.84
C ASP A 250 24.99 11.30 8.84
N ASN A 251 23.92 11.86 9.43
CA ASN A 251 22.57 11.29 9.37
C ASN A 251 21.97 11.39 7.96
N VAL A 252 22.32 12.42 7.18
CA VAL A 252 21.89 12.54 5.78
C VAL A 252 22.59 11.48 4.92
N SER A 253 23.88 11.24 5.15
CA SER A 253 24.64 10.16 4.51
C SER A 253 24.09 8.78 4.88
N GLU A 254 23.78 8.56 6.16
CA GLU A 254 23.18 7.32 6.65
C GLU A 254 21.75 7.15 6.14
N MET A 255 20.99 8.24 5.98
CA MET A 255 19.67 8.24 5.34
C MET A 255 19.76 7.96 3.84
N LEU A 256 20.74 8.53 3.13
CA LEU A 256 21.04 8.24 1.72
C LEU A 256 21.48 6.78 1.51
N LYS A 257 22.27 6.21 2.44
CA LYS A 257 22.72 4.81 2.41
C LYS A 257 21.63 3.83 2.83
N SER A 258 20.85 4.16 3.87
CA SER A 258 19.79 3.30 4.40
C SER A 258 18.53 3.29 3.53
N GLN A 259 18.21 4.42 2.89
CA GLN A 259 17.18 4.58 1.85
C GLN A 259 17.73 4.36 0.44
N GLY A 260 18.94 3.80 0.33
CA GLY A 260 19.70 3.65 -0.91
C GLY A 260 18.81 3.25 -2.08
N ILE A 261 18.97 3.97 -3.18
CA ILE A 261 18.24 3.79 -4.43
C ILE A 261 18.39 2.34 -4.94
N HIS A 262 19.47 1.66 -4.57
CA HIS A 262 19.69 0.24 -4.79
C HIS A 262 18.62 -0.67 -4.14
N LYS A 263 18.06 -0.30 -2.97
CA LYS A 263 16.93 -1.03 -2.34
C LYS A 263 15.59 -0.75 -3.00
N LEU A 264 15.45 0.36 -3.74
CA LEU A 264 14.22 0.60 -4.51
C LEU A 264 14.04 -0.50 -5.54
N SER A 265 15.10 -0.85 -6.29
CA SER A 265 15.10 -1.94 -7.27
C SER A 265 14.60 -3.28 -6.72
N GLU A 266 15.09 -3.72 -5.56
CA GLU A 266 14.69 -5.01 -4.93
C GLU A 266 13.30 -4.94 -4.24
N SER A 267 12.96 -3.83 -3.58
CA SER A 267 11.65 -3.64 -2.91
C SER A 267 10.48 -3.55 -3.91
N LEU A 268 10.77 -3.19 -5.17
CA LEU A 268 9.80 -3.04 -6.24
C LEU A 268 9.20 -4.35 -6.75
N SER A 269 9.74 -5.53 -6.48
CA SER A 269 9.08 -6.76 -6.98
C SER A 269 7.90 -7.16 -6.09
N ASP A 270 8.05 -7.10 -4.77
CA ASP A 270 7.17 -7.85 -3.86
C ASP A 270 5.92 -7.09 -3.42
N GLN A 271 5.94 -5.75 -3.46
CA GLN A 271 4.82 -4.92 -3.00
C GLN A 271 4.25 -3.99 -4.07
N THR A 272 4.77 -4.04 -5.30
CA THR A 272 4.33 -3.13 -6.38
C THR A 272 2.84 -3.27 -6.68
N MET A 273 2.28 -4.48 -6.70
CA MET A 273 0.84 -4.64 -6.95
C MET A 273 -0.01 -3.98 -5.85
N ILE A 274 0.39 -4.11 -4.59
CA ILE A 274 -0.29 -3.44 -3.47
C ILE A 274 -0.19 -1.92 -3.62
N ASN A 275 1.00 -1.40 -3.95
CA ASN A 275 1.19 0.04 -4.07
C ASN A 275 0.43 0.64 -5.26
N LEU A 276 0.38 -0.05 -6.41
CA LEU A 276 -0.40 0.36 -7.57
C LEU A 276 -1.91 0.26 -7.30
N TYR A 277 -2.33 -0.77 -6.58
CA TYR A 277 -3.72 -0.89 -6.13
C TYR A 277 -4.10 0.28 -5.20
N ILE A 278 -3.23 0.66 -4.26
CA ILE A 278 -3.41 1.85 -3.42
C ILE A 278 -3.58 3.11 -4.28
N GLN A 279 -2.71 3.29 -5.28
CA GLN A 279 -2.75 4.45 -6.17
C GLN A 279 -4.04 4.55 -6.98
N LYS A 280 -4.67 3.41 -7.28
CA LYS A 280 -5.84 3.32 -8.16
C LYS A 280 -7.16 3.45 -7.43
N TYR A 281 -7.26 2.86 -6.23
CA TYR A 281 -8.52 2.71 -5.50
C TYR A 281 -8.59 3.50 -4.19
N PHE A 282 -7.70 4.45 -3.97
CA PHE A 282 -7.76 5.40 -2.86
C PHE A 282 -7.46 6.83 -3.34
N ASN A 283 -8.17 7.80 -2.77
CA ASN A 283 -8.04 9.20 -3.13
C ASN A 283 -6.70 9.80 -2.67
N HIS A 284 -6.13 10.68 -3.48
CA HIS A 284 -4.95 11.48 -3.15
C HIS A 284 -5.34 12.92 -2.79
N TYR A 285 -4.43 13.59 -2.09
CA TYR A 285 -4.39 15.04 -2.14
C TYR A 285 -4.33 15.55 -3.59
N GLY A 286 -5.18 16.54 -3.91
CA GLY A 286 -5.22 17.20 -5.22
C GLY A 286 -6.00 16.44 -6.31
N ASP A 287 -6.71 15.35 -5.98
CA ASP A 287 -7.56 14.66 -6.94
C ASP A 287 -8.77 15.51 -7.34
N SER A 288 -8.91 15.74 -8.66
CA SER A 288 -10.01 16.49 -9.24
C SER A 288 -11.33 15.71 -9.25
N GLU A 289 -11.24 14.37 -9.26
CA GLU A 289 -12.36 13.43 -9.24
C GLU A 289 -12.23 12.56 -7.99
N VAL A 290 -12.68 13.08 -6.86
CA VAL A 290 -12.73 12.33 -5.60
C VAL A 290 -13.76 11.22 -5.75
N MET A 291 -13.41 9.96 -5.42
CA MET A 291 -14.44 8.92 -5.30
C MET A 291 -15.48 9.35 -4.28
N ASP A 292 -16.74 9.46 -4.71
CA ASP A 292 -17.83 9.99 -3.90
C ASP A 292 -17.89 9.33 -2.50
N ASP A 293 -18.19 10.17 -1.50
CA ASP A 293 -18.52 9.78 -0.13
C ASP A 293 -17.42 9.06 0.69
N THR A 294 -16.15 9.47 0.64
CA THR A 294 -15.10 8.98 1.59
C THR A 294 -15.09 9.70 2.93
N MET A 295 -14.61 9.02 3.99
CA MET A 295 -14.43 9.59 5.34
C MET A 295 -13.22 10.54 5.44
N LEU A 296 -12.20 10.29 4.62
CA LEU A 296 -11.03 11.15 4.43
C LEU A 296 -10.90 11.49 2.95
N LEU A 297 -10.47 12.71 2.62
CA LEU A 297 -10.13 13.08 1.24
C LEU A 297 -8.72 12.63 0.86
N TYR A 298 -7.81 12.57 1.83
CA TYR A 298 -6.38 12.26 1.62
C TYR A 298 -6.09 10.82 2.06
N GLU A 299 -6.73 9.86 1.40
CA GLU A 299 -6.71 8.44 1.78
C GLU A 299 -5.33 7.80 1.60
N VAL A 300 -4.62 8.12 0.50
CA VAL A 300 -3.25 7.61 0.29
C VAL A 300 -2.29 8.21 1.32
N GLU A 301 -2.48 9.48 1.69
CA GLU A 301 -1.73 10.12 2.76
C GLU A 301 -2.01 9.44 4.11
N TYR A 302 -3.26 9.02 4.37
CA TYR A 302 -3.58 8.17 5.53
C TYR A 302 -2.88 6.82 5.47
N ILE A 303 -2.82 6.17 4.30
CA ILE A 303 -2.12 4.89 4.14
C ILE A 303 -0.61 5.05 4.39
N LEU A 304 -0.02 6.21 4.11
CA LEU A 304 1.39 6.54 4.40
C LEU A 304 1.62 6.95 5.87
N GLY A 305 0.79 7.84 6.42
CA GLY A 305 0.99 8.47 7.72
C GLY A 305 0.28 7.81 8.90
N GLY A 306 -0.91 7.25 8.67
CA GLY A 306 -1.74 6.64 9.71
C GLY A 306 -2.16 7.62 10.80
N GLN A 307 -2.30 8.92 10.51
CA GLN A 307 -2.86 9.91 11.44
C GLN A 307 -4.38 9.98 11.33
N TYR A 308 -5.04 10.67 12.27
CA TYR A 308 -6.50 10.66 12.35
C TYR A 308 -7.16 11.81 11.59
N SER A 309 -6.40 12.68 10.94
CA SER A 309 -6.94 13.78 10.14
C SER A 309 -6.23 13.91 8.81
N ASP A 310 -6.96 14.43 7.81
CA ASP A 310 -6.40 14.72 6.49
C ASP A 310 -5.17 15.63 6.61
N LYS A 311 -5.28 16.73 7.37
CA LYS A 311 -4.18 17.68 7.60
C LYS A 311 -2.93 17.03 8.21
N GLU A 312 -3.07 16.21 9.25
CA GLU A 312 -1.91 15.53 9.86
C GLU A 312 -1.27 14.49 8.94
N ASN A 313 -2.08 13.82 8.12
CA ASN A 313 -1.58 12.86 7.13
C ASN A 313 -0.84 13.57 5.99
N LEU A 314 -1.36 14.70 5.51
CA LEU A 314 -0.67 15.52 4.52
C LEU A 314 0.63 16.11 5.10
N GLU A 315 0.63 16.62 6.34
CA GLU A 315 1.85 17.07 7.04
C GLU A 315 2.90 15.95 7.08
N TYR A 316 2.48 14.73 7.40
CA TYR A 316 3.36 13.57 7.43
C TYR A 316 4.00 13.30 6.06
N VAL A 317 3.20 13.28 4.99
CA VAL A 317 3.67 13.03 3.62
C VAL A 317 4.56 14.16 3.14
N VAL A 318 4.20 15.42 3.39
CA VAL A 318 5.01 16.60 3.06
C VAL A 318 6.39 16.52 3.72
N ASN A 319 6.47 16.18 5.01
CA ASN A 319 7.76 16.04 5.69
C ASN A 319 8.60 14.91 5.09
N LYS A 320 7.99 13.79 4.71
CA LYS A 320 8.65 12.68 4.02
C LYS A 320 9.14 13.07 2.63
N LEU A 321 8.34 13.81 1.87
CA LEU A 321 8.71 14.31 0.55
C LEU A 321 9.85 15.32 0.63
N ILE A 322 9.81 16.26 1.56
CA ILE A 322 10.91 17.23 1.78
C ILE A 322 12.20 16.48 2.09
N LEU A 323 12.14 15.45 2.93
CA LEU A 323 13.30 14.64 3.30
C LEU A 323 13.87 13.85 2.10
N LEU A 324 12.99 13.22 1.32
CA LEU A 324 13.36 12.51 0.10
C LEU A 324 13.97 13.47 -0.93
N ARG A 325 13.35 14.64 -1.14
CA ARG A 325 13.87 15.68 -2.05
C ARG A 325 15.18 16.26 -1.55
N PHE A 326 15.35 16.44 -0.25
CA PHE A 326 16.62 16.89 0.34
C PHE A 326 17.75 15.91 0.04
N ALA A 327 17.50 14.61 0.25
CA ALA A 327 18.43 13.54 -0.10
C ALA A 327 18.78 13.57 -1.59
N LEU A 328 17.78 13.60 -2.48
CA LEU A 328 18.00 13.61 -3.93
C LEU A 328 18.65 14.91 -4.46
N ASN A 329 18.40 16.05 -3.83
CA ASN A 329 19.00 17.33 -4.20
C ASN A 329 20.41 17.51 -3.64
N ALA A 330 20.75 16.86 -2.52
CA ALA A 330 22.09 16.87 -1.94
C ALA A 330 23.16 16.42 -2.94
N THR A 331 22.78 15.48 -3.81
CA THR A 331 23.59 14.95 -4.92
C THR A 331 24.19 16.05 -5.79
N TYR A 332 23.38 17.04 -6.14
CA TYR A 332 23.79 18.22 -6.89
C TYR A 332 24.38 19.29 -5.97
N ALA A 333 23.72 19.57 -4.83
CA ALA A 333 24.05 20.68 -3.95
C ALA A 333 25.48 20.61 -3.39
N PHE A 334 25.96 19.41 -3.05
CA PHE A 334 27.28 19.22 -2.45
C PHE A 334 28.39 18.88 -3.46
N SER A 335 28.04 18.56 -4.71
CA SER A 335 29.02 18.26 -5.77
C SER A 335 29.26 19.45 -6.71
N ASN A 336 28.34 20.43 -6.75
CA ASN A 336 28.46 21.58 -7.63
C ASN A 336 29.51 22.59 -7.14
N GLU A 337 30.57 22.79 -7.92
CA GLU A 337 31.68 23.69 -7.58
C GLU A 337 31.26 25.16 -7.46
N GLU A 338 30.36 25.63 -8.34
CA GLU A 338 29.90 27.02 -8.33
C GLU A 338 29.08 27.34 -7.07
N LEU A 339 28.14 26.46 -6.72
CA LEU A 339 27.34 26.57 -5.52
C LEU A 339 28.21 26.44 -4.26
N GLY A 340 29.19 25.55 -4.28
CA GLY A 340 30.18 25.39 -3.22
C GLY A 340 31.02 26.66 -3.00
N ALA A 341 31.50 27.29 -4.07
CA ALA A 341 32.26 28.54 -4.00
C ALA A 341 31.41 29.71 -3.48
N GLN A 342 30.16 29.82 -3.92
CA GLN A 342 29.22 30.82 -3.41
C GLN A 342 28.95 30.62 -1.91
N ALA A 343 28.77 29.37 -1.48
CA ALA A 343 28.59 29.03 -0.07
C ALA A 343 29.83 29.37 0.77
N LEU A 344 31.04 29.10 0.26
CA LEU A 344 32.29 29.43 0.95
C LEU A 344 32.45 30.95 1.09
N SER A 345 32.14 31.71 0.04
CA SER A 345 32.19 33.17 0.09
C SER A 345 31.22 33.74 1.15
N MET A 346 29.99 33.22 1.21
CA MET A 346 29.04 33.61 2.25
C MET A 346 29.52 33.18 3.64
N ALA A 347 30.10 31.99 3.79
CA ALA A 347 30.66 31.52 5.05
C ALA A 347 31.77 32.44 5.55
N ALA A 348 32.70 32.85 4.68
CA ALA A 348 33.76 33.78 5.02
C ALA A 348 33.23 35.13 5.51
N VAL A 349 32.13 35.62 4.93
CA VAL A 349 31.48 36.86 5.39
C VAL A 349 30.84 36.66 6.77
N LEU A 350 30.20 35.51 7.02
CA LEU A 350 29.53 35.22 8.30
C LEU A 350 30.52 34.94 9.43
N THR A 351 31.67 34.32 9.15
CA THR A 351 32.67 33.98 10.18
C THR A 351 33.70 35.09 10.39
N GLY A 352 33.86 36.00 9.42
CA GLY A 352 34.77 37.13 9.49
C GLY A 352 36.24 36.74 9.69
N ILE A 353 37.05 37.70 10.16
CA ILE A 353 38.49 37.51 10.41
C ILE A 353 38.76 36.48 11.53
N THR A 354 37.75 36.20 12.37
CA THR A 354 37.83 35.31 13.53
C THR A 354 37.58 33.84 13.22
N GLY A 355 37.11 33.49 12.02
CA GLY A 355 36.82 32.10 11.66
C GLY A 355 38.08 31.30 11.33
N THR A 356 38.31 30.19 12.04
CA THR A 356 39.32 29.22 11.60
C THR A 356 38.87 28.57 10.28
N PRO A 357 39.80 28.05 9.45
CA PRO A 357 39.46 27.35 8.22
C PRO A 357 38.43 26.22 8.43
N GLU A 358 38.55 25.49 9.54
CA GLU A 358 37.65 24.40 9.91
C GLU A 358 36.23 24.91 10.22
N PHE A 359 36.12 25.99 10.98
CA PHE A 359 34.83 26.61 11.29
C PHE A 359 34.16 27.20 10.05
N MET A 360 34.94 27.86 9.18
CA MET A 360 34.43 28.40 7.91
C MET A 360 33.89 27.29 7.00
N GLU A 361 34.58 26.16 6.93
CA GLU A 361 34.15 25.01 6.14
C GLU A 361 32.87 24.36 6.71
N ALA A 362 32.75 24.26 8.04
CA ALA A 362 31.51 23.82 8.68
C ALA A 362 30.33 24.76 8.35
N VAL A 363 30.55 26.08 8.40
CA VAL A 363 29.53 27.07 8.03
C VAL A 363 29.15 26.97 6.54
N ARG A 364 30.12 26.71 5.65
CA ARG A 364 29.85 26.46 4.22
C ARG A 364 28.86 25.30 4.02
N TYR A 365 29.08 24.17 4.69
CA TYR A 365 28.18 23.02 4.58
C TYR A 365 26.80 23.28 5.16
N LEU A 366 26.70 24.03 6.26
CA LEU A 366 25.41 24.46 6.81
C LEU A 366 24.63 25.35 5.83
N ILE A 367 25.32 26.25 5.13
CA ILE A 367 24.70 27.09 4.09
C ILE A 367 24.23 26.22 2.91
N LEU A 368 25.03 25.27 2.45
CA LEU A 368 24.62 24.35 1.37
C LEU A 368 23.41 23.51 1.78
N ALA A 369 23.42 22.95 2.99
CA ALA A 369 22.28 22.22 3.54
C ALA A 369 21.04 23.13 3.64
N ALA A 370 21.23 24.39 4.04
CA ALA A 370 20.15 25.36 4.10
C ALA A 370 19.49 25.59 2.73
N VAL A 371 20.30 25.92 1.72
CA VAL A 371 19.79 26.14 0.35
C VAL A 371 19.16 24.87 -0.21
N ASN A 372 19.75 23.70 0.07
CA ASN A 372 19.19 22.42 -0.32
C ASN A 372 17.80 22.16 0.28
N LEU A 373 17.58 22.53 1.54
CA LEU A 373 16.27 22.44 2.17
C LEU A 373 15.26 23.39 1.52
N LEU A 374 15.65 24.64 1.24
CA LEU A 374 14.79 25.61 0.55
C LEU A 374 14.39 25.12 -0.85
N GLU A 375 15.32 24.56 -1.61
CA GLU A 375 15.06 23.96 -2.93
C GLU A 375 14.10 22.77 -2.80
N SER A 376 14.27 21.95 -1.77
CA SER A 376 13.43 20.77 -1.52
C SER A 376 12.01 21.13 -1.10
N MET A 377 11.84 22.17 -0.29
CA MET A 377 10.52 22.73 0.03
C MET A 377 9.85 23.31 -1.21
N ARG A 378 10.60 23.99 -2.07
CA ARG A 378 10.06 24.50 -3.34
C ARG A 378 9.59 23.36 -4.24
N ASP A 379 10.36 22.28 -4.33
CA ASP A 379 9.96 21.09 -5.07
C ASP A 379 8.64 20.51 -4.55
N VAL A 380 8.49 20.40 -3.22
CA VAL A 380 7.22 19.92 -2.65
C VAL A 380 6.08 20.89 -2.91
N LYS A 381 6.31 22.20 -2.84
CA LYS A 381 5.32 23.20 -3.24
C LYS A 381 4.88 23.05 -4.70
N ASP A 382 5.83 22.84 -5.62
CA ASP A 382 5.55 22.58 -7.02
C ASP A 382 4.69 21.30 -7.18
N LEU A 383 5.05 20.21 -6.49
CA LEU A 383 4.26 18.98 -6.50
C LEU A 383 2.82 19.18 -6.00
N LEU A 384 2.62 19.93 -4.92
CA LEU A 384 1.29 20.16 -4.33
C LEU A 384 0.38 21.04 -5.20
N ILE A 385 0.94 21.85 -6.10
CA ILE A 385 0.15 22.62 -7.09
C ILE A 385 0.00 21.88 -8.43
N GLY A 386 0.44 20.62 -8.51
CA GLY A 386 0.29 19.76 -9.68
C GLY A 386 1.46 19.78 -10.68
N ASP A 387 2.55 20.50 -10.38
CA ASP A 387 3.74 20.51 -11.22
C ASP A 387 4.58 19.23 -11.07
N LYS A 388 5.47 19.02 -12.03
CA LYS A 388 6.41 17.89 -12.03
C LYS A 388 7.79 18.30 -11.54
N VAL A 389 8.44 17.39 -10.81
CA VAL A 389 9.81 17.58 -10.31
C VAL A 389 10.68 16.39 -10.75
N PRO A 390 11.85 16.64 -11.35
CA PRO A 390 12.75 15.55 -11.71
C PRO A 390 13.34 14.89 -10.46
N LEU A 391 13.47 13.56 -10.49
CA LEU A 391 14.09 12.81 -9.40
C LEU A 391 15.52 13.30 -9.14
N VAL A 392 16.28 13.51 -10.21
CA VAL A 392 17.66 13.98 -10.17
C VAL A 392 17.76 15.37 -10.80
N LYS A 393 18.40 16.32 -10.11
CA LYS A 393 18.53 17.69 -10.59
C LYS A 393 19.84 17.95 -11.32
N SER A 394 19.73 18.74 -12.38
CA SER A 394 20.86 19.37 -13.05
C SER A 394 20.93 20.87 -12.75
N ALA A 395 21.98 21.54 -13.25
CA ALA A 395 22.11 23.00 -13.16
C ALA A 395 20.95 23.76 -13.81
N ALA A 396 20.30 23.18 -14.82
CA ALA A 396 19.13 23.79 -15.46
C ALA A 396 17.85 23.68 -14.60
N ASP A 397 17.79 22.71 -13.68
CA ASP A 397 16.63 22.45 -12.84
C ASP A 397 16.69 23.19 -11.50
N TRP A 398 17.89 23.52 -11.03
CA TRP A 398 18.14 24.19 -9.74
C TRP A 398 17.78 25.68 -9.77
N ARG A 399 16.96 26.15 -8.81
CA ARG A 399 16.43 27.53 -8.83
C ARG A 399 16.78 28.38 -7.61
N THR A 400 17.18 27.80 -6.49
CA THR A 400 17.45 28.55 -5.27
C THR A 400 18.89 29.08 -5.25
N SER A 401 19.04 30.39 -5.08
CA SER A 401 20.34 31.04 -4.89
C SER A 401 20.90 30.81 -3.49
N ILE A 402 22.19 31.14 -3.28
CA ILE A 402 22.82 31.08 -1.97
C ILE A 402 22.15 31.98 -0.91
N SER A 403 21.54 33.08 -1.35
CA SER A 403 20.75 33.99 -0.50
C SER A 403 19.33 33.47 -0.20
N GLY A 404 18.96 32.30 -0.70
CA GLY A 404 17.61 31.75 -0.58
C GLY A 404 16.57 32.47 -1.44
N ALA A 405 17.01 33.21 -2.47
CA ALA A 405 16.14 33.81 -3.48
C ALA A 405 15.86 32.79 -4.59
N VAL A 406 14.66 32.85 -5.15
CA VAL A 406 14.24 31.96 -6.24
C VAL A 406 14.55 32.65 -7.57
N LYS A 407 15.30 31.96 -8.44
CA LYS A 407 15.60 32.40 -9.82
C LYS A 407 14.61 31.77 -10.81
N GLY A 408 14.17 32.56 -11.79
CA GLY A 408 13.33 32.12 -12.92
C GLY A 408 11.82 32.23 -12.69
N GLU A 409 11.04 32.15 -13.77
CA GLU A 409 9.58 32.20 -13.72
C GLU A 409 8.97 30.96 -13.05
N THR A 410 7.93 31.19 -12.26
CA THR A 410 7.03 30.13 -11.77
C THR A 410 6.15 29.68 -12.93
N GLY A 411 6.46 28.53 -13.52
CA GLY A 411 5.72 28.00 -14.66
C GLY A 411 5.72 26.47 -14.67
N VAL A 412 4.68 25.92 -15.30
CA VAL A 412 4.35 24.49 -15.29
C VAL A 412 5.50 23.66 -15.84
N ARG A 413 6.05 22.77 -15.00
CA ARG A 413 7.12 21.84 -15.39
C ARG A 413 6.53 20.61 -16.08
N SER A 414 7.01 20.30 -17.29
CA SER A 414 6.60 19.10 -18.04
C SER A 414 7.49 17.87 -17.79
N LYS A 415 8.71 18.08 -17.26
CA LYS A 415 9.72 17.03 -17.00
C LYS A 415 9.73 16.62 -15.53
N GLY A 416 9.85 15.31 -15.28
CA GLY A 416 9.95 14.74 -13.94
C GLY A 416 8.69 13.97 -13.52
N LEU A 417 8.62 13.65 -12.24
CA LEU A 417 7.50 12.95 -11.62
C LEU A 417 6.51 13.94 -11.01
N ASN A 418 5.23 13.62 -11.08
CA ASN A 418 4.15 14.36 -10.41
C ASN A 418 3.99 13.91 -8.93
N TYR A 419 3.08 14.56 -8.21
CA TYR A 419 2.81 14.23 -6.80
C TYR A 419 2.45 12.76 -6.57
N LYS A 420 1.57 12.18 -7.38
CA LYS A 420 1.14 10.77 -7.24
C LYS A 420 2.30 9.80 -7.43
N GLU A 421 3.15 10.05 -8.43
CA GLU A 421 4.35 9.24 -8.69
C GLU A 421 5.36 9.33 -7.54
N TYR A 422 5.51 10.50 -6.90
CA TYR A 422 6.30 10.65 -5.67
C TYR A 422 5.66 9.96 -4.46
N SER A 423 4.33 10.00 -4.31
CA SER A 423 3.61 9.25 -3.26
C SER A 423 3.77 7.74 -3.45
N LEU A 424 3.75 7.26 -4.69
CA LEU A 424 4.05 5.87 -5.03
C LEU A 424 5.49 5.48 -4.67
N LEU A 425 6.45 6.38 -4.89
CA LEU A 425 7.83 6.17 -4.43
C LEU A 425 7.90 6.05 -2.90
N LEU A 426 7.18 6.90 -2.15
CA LEU A 426 7.09 6.78 -0.70
C LEU A 426 6.44 5.46 -0.24
N LEU A 427 5.39 4.99 -0.93
CA LEU A 427 4.76 3.69 -0.65
C LEU A 427 5.71 2.52 -0.87
N THR A 428 6.61 2.63 -1.84
CA THR A 428 7.67 1.63 -2.14
C THR A 428 8.79 1.66 -1.10
N LEU A 429 9.14 2.85 -0.60
CA LEU A 429 10.12 3.02 0.48
C LEU A 429 9.58 2.55 1.84
N GLN A 430 8.26 2.55 2.03
CA GLN A 430 7.63 2.01 3.23
C GLN A 430 7.55 0.47 3.15
N THR A 431 8.47 -0.19 3.85
CA THR A 431 8.61 -1.66 3.83
C THR A 431 7.55 -2.40 4.66
N ASP A 432 6.88 -1.72 5.59
CA ASP A 432 5.84 -2.31 6.44
C ASP A 432 4.55 -2.58 5.64
N LYS A 433 4.49 -3.78 5.05
CA LYS A 433 3.34 -4.30 4.32
C LYS A 433 2.09 -4.38 5.21
N ALA A 434 2.25 -4.83 6.45
CA ALA A 434 1.13 -5.05 7.36
C ALA A 434 0.45 -3.75 7.73
N ALA A 435 1.21 -2.68 8.00
CA ALA A 435 0.67 -1.35 8.24
C ALA A 435 -0.18 -0.86 7.06
N LYS A 436 0.29 -1.02 5.81
CA LYS A 436 -0.46 -0.65 4.60
C LYS A 436 -1.77 -1.44 4.50
N CYS A 437 -1.73 -2.76 4.69
CA CYS A 437 -2.92 -3.61 4.66
C CYS A 437 -3.96 -3.22 5.72
N TYR A 438 -3.53 -2.98 6.96
CA TYR A 438 -4.45 -2.54 8.03
C TYR A 438 -5.05 -1.16 7.75
N ARG A 439 -4.26 -0.21 7.24
CA ARG A 439 -4.75 1.14 6.92
C ARG A 439 -5.73 1.14 5.74
N MET A 440 -5.48 0.33 4.70
CA MET A 440 -6.46 0.13 3.62
C MET A 440 -7.77 -0.44 4.17
N GLN A 441 -7.71 -1.49 4.98
CA GLN A 441 -8.92 -2.12 5.54
C GLN A 441 -9.67 -1.20 6.52
N ASN A 442 -8.96 -0.34 7.25
CA ASN A 442 -9.55 0.72 8.05
C ASN A 442 -10.36 1.69 7.18
N LEU A 443 -9.79 2.20 6.09
CA LEU A 443 -10.46 3.09 5.14
C LEU A 443 -11.66 2.40 4.47
N MET A 444 -11.48 1.17 3.99
CA MET A 444 -12.56 0.37 3.39
C MET A 444 -13.73 0.24 4.36
N GLN A 445 -13.49 -0.10 5.64
CA GLN A 445 -14.57 -0.21 6.62
C GLN A 445 -15.29 1.11 6.84
N ILE A 446 -14.57 2.20 7.15
CA ILE A 446 -15.21 3.47 7.49
C ILE A 446 -15.97 4.07 6.30
N ASN A 447 -15.49 3.87 5.07
CA ASN A 447 -16.19 4.31 3.86
C ASN A 447 -17.45 3.48 3.62
N LEU A 448 -17.37 2.15 3.75
CA LEU A 448 -18.54 1.29 3.59
C LEU A 448 -19.57 1.51 4.70
N GLN A 449 -19.16 1.85 5.92
CA GLN A 449 -20.06 2.14 7.04
C GLN A 449 -20.98 3.33 6.81
N LYS A 450 -20.66 4.22 5.86
CA LYS A 450 -21.56 5.32 5.49
C LYS A 450 -22.83 4.84 4.79
N THR A 451 -22.74 3.77 4.00
CA THR A 451 -23.89 3.14 3.33
C THR A 451 -24.41 1.91 4.08
N GLN A 452 -23.54 1.22 4.81
CA GLN A 452 -23.82 0.01 5.58
C GLN A 452 -23.31 0.16 7.03
N PRO A 453 -24.06 0.84 7.94
CA PRO A 453 -23.56 1.18 9.29
C PRO A 453 -23.08 0.01 10.15
N GLU A 454 -23.66 -1.18 9.95
CA GLU A 454 -23.29 -2.40 10.68
C GLU A 454 -22.11 -3.15 10.06
N PHE A 455 -21.57 -2.68 8.93
CA PHE A 455 -20.50 -3.37 8.22
C PHE A 455 -19.23 -3.48 9.06
N GLN A 456 -18.70 -4.70 9.18
CA GLN A 456 -17.43 -5.00 9.84
C GLN A 456 -16.54 -5.78 8.90
N ILE A 457 -15.40 -5.19 8.51
CA ILE A 457 -14.47 -5.83 7.57
C ILE A 457 -13.81 -7.09 8.16
N ARG A 458 -13.70 -7.16 9.49
CA ARG A 458 -13.22 -8.35 10.23
C ARG A 458 -14.14 -9.57 10.06
N GLU A 459 -15.41 -9.35 9.73
CA GLU A 459 -16.39 -10.40 9.54
C GLU A 459 -16.48 -10.89 8.09
N CYS A 460 -15.83 -10.20 7.16
CA CYS A 460 -15.71 -10.65 5.76
C CYS A 460 -14.89 -11.95 5.67
N ARG A 461 -15.26 -12.83 4.73
CA ARG A 461 -14.67 -14.18 4.61
C ARG A 461 -14.24 -14.47 3.16
N ALA A 462 -13.10 -15.11 3.00
CA ALA A 462 -12.47 -15.35 1.70
C ALA A 462 -13.05 -16.56 0.97
N GLY A 463 -13.65 -17.50 1.69
CA GLY A 463 -14.20 -18.72 1.12
C GLY A 463 -15.24 -19.38 2.01
N ILE A 464 -15.71 -20.55 1.57
CA ILE A 464 -16.71 -21.37 2.27
C ILE A 464 -16.23 -22.82 2.23
N ASN A 465 -16.31 -23.49 3.37
CA ASN A 465 -16.15 -24.94 3.47
C ASN A 465 -17.53 -25.58 3.42
N ILE A 466 -17.76 -26.44 2.42
CA ILE A 466 -19.03 -27.15 2.23
C ILE A 466 -18.79 -28.65 2.40
N ARG A 467 -19.57 -29.28 3.27
CA ARG A 467 -19.68 -30.74 3.39
C ARG A 467 -21.11 -31.15 3.19
N SER A 468 -21.36 -32.06 2.27
CA SER A 468 -22.70 -32.58 2.02
C SER A 468 -22.71 -34.08 1.85
N GLY A 469 -23.68 -34.73 2.48
CA GLY A 469 -24.05 -36.12 2.23
C GLY A 469 -25.22 -36.17 1.26
N VAL A 470 -25.11 -37.01 0.24
CA VAL A 470 -26.15 -37.19 -0.76
C VAL A 470 -26.47 -38.69 -0.86
N LYS A 471 -27.75 -39.03 -0.76
CA LYS A 471 -28.27 -40.38 -0.86
C LYS A 471 -28.92 -40.59 -2.21
N VAL A 472 -28.51 -41.63 -2.92
CA VAL A 472 -29.11 -42.04 -4.20
C VAL A 472 -29.99 -43.26 -3.95
N LYS A 473 -31.29 -43.14 -4.18
CA LYS A 473 -32.19 -44.30 -4.08
C LYS A 473 -32.06 -45.17 -5.34
N PRO A 474 -31.94 -46.51 -5.20
CA PRO A 474 -31.88 -47.40 -6.35
C PRO A 474 -33.18 -47.34 -7.16
N MET A 475 -33.07 -47.51 -8.48
CA MET A 475 -34.22 -47.55 -9.37
C MET A 475 -35.00 -48.87 -9.22
N PHE A 476 -34.27 -49.96 -8.97
CA PHE A 476 -34.84 -51.29 -8.78
C PHE A 476 -34.64 -51.74 -7.33
N TYR A 477 -35.74 -52.12 -6.64
CA TYR A 477 -35.73 -52.66 -5.27
C TYR A 477 -35.05 -54.04 -5.13
N LEU A 478 -34.37 -54.52 -6.16
CA LEU A 478 -33.67 -55.81 -6.16
C LEU A 478 -32.65 -55.90 -5.01
N ARG A 479 -32.04 -54.79 -4.59
CA ARG A 479 -31.03 -54.78 -3.52
C ARG A 479 -31.62 -55.04 -2.12
N GLU A 480 -32.81 -54.54 -1.80
CA GLU A 480 -33.47 -54.80 -0.51
C GLU A 480 -34.01 -56.23 -0.39
N TYR A 481 -34.30 -56.87 -1.52
CA TYR A 481 -34.76 -58.27 -1.55
C TYR A 481 -33.62 -59.28 -1.64
N LEU A 482 -32.48 -58.94 -2.28
CA LEU A 482 -31.35 -59.85 -2.43
C LEU A 482 -30.40 -59.88 -1.22
N PHE A 483 -30.35 -58.81 -0.42
CA PHE A 483 -29.38 -58.68 0.69
C PHE A 483 -30.02 -58.58 2.09
N LYS A 484 -31.33 -58.82 2.23
CA LYS A 484 -32.01 -58.81 3.53
C LYS A 484 -31.53 -59.91 4.48
N ASP A 485 -30.92 -60.98 3.94
CA ASP A 485 -30.45 -62.12 4.73
C ASP A 485 -28.97 -62.05 5.15
N GLU A 486 -28.18 -61.08 4.66
CA GLU A 486 -26.77 -60.96 5.06
C GLU A 486 -26.54 -60.15 6.35
N GLN A 487 -27.54 -59.45 6.88
CA GLN A 487 -27.45 -58.77 8.19
C GLN A 487 -27.86 -59.63 9.40
N LYS A 488 -28.14 -60.93 9.23
CA LYS A 488 -28.40 -61.86 10.35
C LYS A 488 -27.22 -62.76 10.73
N SER A 489 -26.05 -62.61 10.11
CA SER A 489 -24.86 -63.42 10.40
C SER A 489 -23.62 -62.56 10.65
N ALA A 490 -23.68 -61.71 11.67
CA ALA A 490 -22.50 -61.23 12.39
C ALA A 490 -22.94 -60.77 13.78
N TYR A 491 -23.12 -61.73 14.67
CA TYR A 491 -22.95 -61.53 16.11
C TYR A 491 -21.51 -61.83 16.48
#